data_AF-A0A9Q0IED3-F1
#
_entry.id   AF-A0A9Q0IED3-F1
#
_cell.length_a   1.000
_cell.length_b   1.000
_cell.length_c   1.000
_cell.angle_alpha   90.00
_cell.angle_beta   90.00
_cell.angle_gamma   90.00
#
_symmetry.space_group_name_H-M   'P 1'
#
loop_
_entity.id
_entity.type
_entity.pdbx_description
1 polymer ?
#
loop_
_entity_poly.entity_id
_entity_poly.type
_entity_poly.pdbx_seq_one_letter_code
_entity_poly.pdbx_strand_id
1 'polypeptide(L)'
;MDPSEVEFLAEKEIVKIIPNFSLDKIYLIGGDLGPFNPGLPVQVPVWLALSLKQRQKCRILPPGWMDVDRLEDVREMERKDDASDNIPKADEIRTLVKDIWDTRIAKLRLSADSFISQQEAHAKLDNLTLMEINTTRRFLLDSLNCMYKLRSNMQPGSGTRKALDH
;
A
#
# COMPACT_ATOMS: atom_id res chain seq x y z
N MET A 1 3.60 -4.72 11.59
CA MET A 1 2.83 -4.90 10.35
C MET A 1 3.14 -6.24 9.74
N ASP A 2 2.29 -7.19 10.09
CA ASP A 2 1.70 -8.15 9.16
C ASP A 2 0.72 -7.45 8.17
N PRO A 3 0.10 -8.18 7.22
CA PRO A 3 -0.85 -7.59 6.27
C PRO A 3 -2.15 -7.04 6.89
N SER A 4 -2.65 -7.64 7.98
CA SER A 4 -3.93 -7.23 8.59
C SER A 4 -3.82 -5.88 9.31
N GLU A 5 -2.66 -5.57 9.90
CA GLU A 5 -2.37 -4.20 10.37
C GLU A 5 -2.34 -3.16 9.23
N VAL A 6 -2.00 -3.55 8.00
CA VAL A 6 -2.01 -2.66 6.82
C VAL A 6 -3.44 -2.48 6.27
N GLU A 7 -4.20 -3.58 6.22
CA GLU A 7 -5.63 -3.58 5.84
C GLU A 7 -6.45 -2.66 6.76
N PHE A 8 -6.29 -2.79 8.08
CA PHE A 8 -6.93 -1.92 9.08
C PHE A 8 -6.55 -0.43 8.98
N LEU A 9 -5.38 -0.11 8.41
CA LEU A 9 -5.02 1.28 8.11
C LEU A 9 -5.74 1.77 6.84
N ALA A 10 -5.84 0.94 5.80
CA ALA A 10 -6.56 1.26 4.57
C ALA A 10 -8.09 1.35 4.75
N GLU A 11 -8.67 0.64 5.73
CA GLU A 11 -10.10 0.72 6.08
C GLU A 11 -10.58 2.13 6.48
N LYS A 12 -9.65 3.05 6.80
CA LYS A 12 -9.93 4.44 7.19
C LYS A 12 -10.13 5.36 6.00
N GLU A 13 -9.74 4.94 4.79
CA GLU A 13 -9.90 5.73 3.58
C GLU A 13 -11.37 6.06 3.29
N ILE A 14 -11.60 7.23 2.70
CA ILE A 14 -12.95 7.74 2.44
C ILE A 14 -13.39 7.37 1.03
N VAL A 15 -14.51 6.64 0.94
CA VAL A 15 -15.16 6.25 -0.31
C VAL A 15 -16.57 6.82 -0.41
N LYS A 16 -17.06 6.95 -1.64
CA LYS A 16 -18.40 7.47 -1.93
C LYS A 16 -19.37 6.31 -2.13
N ILE A 17 -20.50 6.32 -1.43
CA ILE A 17 -21.55 5.32 -1.56
C ILE A 17 -22.88 5.97 -1.92
N ILE A 18 -23.76 5.22 -2.57
CA ILE A 18 -25.19 5.54 -2.71
C ILE A 18 -25.96 4.55 -1.83
N PRO A 19 -26.58 4.99 -0.72
CA PRO A 19 -27.39 4.13 0.14
C PRO A 19 -28.78 3.90 -0.46
N ASN A 20 -29.44 2.82 -0.04
CA ASN A 20 -30.86 2.54 -0.35
C ASN A 20 -31.77 2.64 0.89
N PHE A 21 -31.26 3.20 1.99
CA PHE A 21 -31.97 3.40 3.26
C PHE A 21 -31.90 4.87 3.68
N SER A 22 -32.86 5.29 4.51
CA SER A 22 -32.82 6.58 5.21
C SER A 22 -32.25 6.41 6.61
N LEU A 23 -31.38 7.32 7.04
CA LEU A 23 -30.88 7.45 8.41
C LEU A 23 -30.31 8.85 8.63
N ASP A 24 -30.60 9.46 9.78
CA ASP A 24 -30.02 10.75 10.17
C ASP A 24 -28.50 10.69 10.41
N LYS A 25 -27.91 11.84 10.78
CA LYS A 25 -26.49 11.93 11.13
C LYS A 25 -26.12 10.98 12.27
N ILE A 26 -25.01 10.26 12.09
CA ILE A 26 -24.34 9.48 13.13
C ILE A 26 -23.13 10.27 13.61
N TYR A 27 -23.08 10.62 14.89
CA TYR A 27 -21.95 11.29 15.53
C TYR A 27 -20.99 10.22 16.07
N LEU A 28 -19.74 10.18 15.58
CA LEU A 28 -18.71 9.24 16.06
C LEU A 28 -17.53 10.00 16.66
N ILE A 29 -16.71 9.30 17.45
CA ILE A 29 -15.45 9.83 18.02
C ILE A 29 -14.49 10.31 16.90
N GLY A 30 -14.56 9.68 15.71
CA GLY A 30 -13.79 10.05 14.52
C GLY A 30 -14.48 11.05 13.58
N GLY A 31 -15.60 11.66 13.98
CA GLY A 31 -16.37 12.62 13.17
C GLY A 31 -17.77 12.15 12.75
N ASP A 32 -18.53 13.03 12.11
CA ASP A 32 -19.92 12.81 11.71
C ASP A 32 -20.04 12.05 10.38
N LEU A 33 -21.01 11.14 10.28
CA LEU A 33 -21.39 10.47 9.04
C LEU A 33 -22.87 10.69 8.71
N GLY A 34 -23.19 10.83 7.42
CA GLY A 34 -24.56 11.08 6.95
C GLY A 34 -24.94 12.57 6.89
N PRO A 35 -26.23 12.91 6.74
CA PRO A 35 -27.36 11.97 6.70
C PRO A 35 -27.33 11.05 5.47
N PHE A 36 -27.85 9.84 5.65
CA PHE A 36 -28.00 8.84 4.60
C PHE A 36 -29.37 9.01 3.97
N ASN A 37 -29.42 9.47 2.72
CA ASN A 37 -30.65 9.67 1.96
C ASN A 37 -30.68 8.70 0.77
N PRO A 38 -31.75 7.90 0.57
CA PRO A 38 -31.82 6.94 -0.53
C PRO A 38 -31.51 7.57 -1.89
N GLY A 39 -30.59 6.96 -2.64
CA GLY A 39 -30.21 7.43 -3.97
C GLY A 39 -29.23 8.63 -4.01
N LEU A 40 -28.98 9.32 -2.90
CA LEU A 40 -28.04 10.45 -2.86
C LEU A 40 -26.62 10.01 -2.45
N PRO A 41 -25.55 10.38 -3.19
CA PRO A 41 -24.18 10.03 -2.84
C PRO A 41 -23.71 10.65 -1.52
N VAL A 42 -23.16 9.83 -0.62
CA VAL A 42 -22.56 10.23 0.68
C VAL A 42 -21.14 9.67 0.81
N GLN A 43 -20.29 10.34 1.56
CA GLN A 43 -18.91 9.88 1.84
C GLN A 43 -18.85 9.15 3.18
N VAL A 44 -18.16 8.02 3.23
CA VAL A 44 -17.96 7.20 4.44
C VAL A 44 -16.60 6.50 4.42
N PRO A 45 -16.06 6.06 5.57
CA PRO A 45 -14.92 5.15 5.63
C PRO A 45 -15.17 3.81 4.93
N VAL A 46 -14.12 3.18 4.40
CA VAL A 46 -14.17 1.87 3.74
C VAL A 46 -14.80 0.78 4.62
N TRP A 47 -14.46 0.69 5.91
CA TRP A 47 -15.06 -0.33 6.81
C TRP A 47 -16.60 -0.25 6.85
N LEU A 48 -17.17 0.97 6.84
CA LEU A 48 -18.61 1.17 6.84
C LEU A 48 -19.22 0.89 5.47
N ALA A 49 -18.54 1.30 4.39
CA ALA A 49 -18.95 1.01 3.03
C ALA A 49 -19.03 -0.51 2.79
N LEU A 50 -18.03 -1.28 3.25
CA LEU A 50 -18.01 -2.74 3.16
C LEU A 50 -19.12 -3.37 4.01
N SER A 51 -19.32 -2.95 5.25
CA SER A 51 -20.37 -3.47 6.14
C SER A 51 -21.79 -3.20 5.58
N LEU A 52 -22.03 -2.00 5.04
CA LEU A 52 -23.29 -1.66 4.37
C LEU A 52 -23.45 -2.45 3.06
N LYS A 53 -22.38 -2.63 2.27
CA LYS A 53 -22.42 -3.39 1.01
C LYS A 53 -22.70 -4.88 1.24
N GLN A 54 -22.11 -5.49 2.26
CA GLN A 54 -22.37 -6.87 2.68
C GLN A 54 -23.85 -7.07 3.06
N ARG A 55 -24.43 -6.07 3.74
CA ARG A 55 -25.86 -6.01 4.11
C ARG A 55 -26.78 -5.56 2.97
N GLN A 56 -26.28 -5.45 1.74
CA GLN A 56 -26.99 -4.97 0.54
C GLN A 56 -27.60 -3.57 0.68
N LYS A 57 -27.10 -2.74 1.61
CA LYS A 57 -27.63 -1.41 1.95
C LYS A 57 -27.04 -0.24 1.13
N CYS A 58 -26.06 -0.49 0.27
CA CYS A 58 -25.51 0.53 -0.62
C CYS A 58 -24.85 -0.02 -1.89
N ARG A 59 -24.74 0.84 -2.90
CA ARG A 59 -23.77 0.73 -3.99
C ARG A 59 -22.55 1.57 -3.63
N ILE A 60 -21.37 0.96 -3.61
CA ILE A 60 -20.10 1.70 -3.56
C ILE A 60 -19.83 2.26 -4.97
N LEU A 61 -19.37 3.50 -5.05
CA LEU A 61 -18.89 4.11 -6.29
C LEU A 61 -17.37 3.94 -6.39
N PRO A 62 -16.80 3.59 -7.56
CA PRO A 62 -15.36 3.54 -7.72
C PRO A 62 -14.76 4.94 -7.49
N PRO A 63 -13.63 5.05 -6.76
CA PRO A 63 -12.84 6.28 -6.72
C PRO A 63 -12.39 6.69 -8.13
N GLY A 64 -12.17 7.98 -8.37
CA GLY A 64 -11.75 8.48 -9.69
C GLY A 64 -10.34 8.08 -10.14
N TRP A 65 -9.57 7.36 -9.31
CA TRP A 65 -8.33 6.68 -9.73
C TRP A 65 -8.55 5.22 -10.10
N MET A 66 -9.67 4.61 -9.67
CA MET A 66 -10.12 3.26 -10.04
C MET A 66 -10.98 3.31 -11.32
N ASP A 67 -10.67 4.30 -12.15
CA ASP A 67 -11.19 4.54 -13.49
C ASP A 67 -10.10 4.14 -14.47
N VAL A 68 -10.48 3.68 -15.66
CA VAL A 68 -9.67 2.61 -16.26
C VAL A 68 -8.74 3.13 -17.32
N ASP A 69 -9.18 4.06 -18.16
CA ASP A 69 -8.32 4.89 -18.99
C ASP A 69 -7.14 5.44 -18.17
N ARG A 70 -7.36 5.73 -16.87
CA ARG A 70 -6.32 6.19 -15.92
C ARG A 70 -5.47 5.07 -15.33
N LEU A 71 -6.02 3.90 -15.04
CA LEU A 71 -5.22 2.73 -14.66
C LEU A 71 -4.42 2.18 -15.84
N GLU A 72 -4.89 2.38 -17.07
CA GLU A 72 -4.15 2.18 -18.31
C GLU A 72 -3.04 3.23 -18.43
N ASP A 73 -3.31 4.54 -18.31
CA ASP A 73 -2.27 5.58 -18.30
C ASP A 73 -1.17 5.30 -17.26
N VAL A 74 -1.56 4.90 -16.03
CA VAL A 74 -0.61 4.55 -14.96
C VAL A 74 0.13 3.25 -15.26
N ARG A 75 -0.55 2.23 -15.81
CA ARG A 75 0.11 1.00 -16.30
C ARG A 75 1.13 1.37 -17.38
N GLU A 76 0.75 2.10 -18.42
CA GLU A 76 1.63 2.52 -19.52
C GLU A 76 2.76 3.46 -19.10
N MET A 77 2.65 4.13 -17.95
CA MET A 77 3.78 4.85 -17.35
C MET A 77 4.75 3.93 -16.57
N GLU A 78 4.32 2.75 -16.12
CA GLU A 78 5.18 1.79 -15.41
C GLU A 78 5.73 0.64 -16.26
N ARG A 79 4.94 0.21 -17.24
CA ARG A 79 5.17 -0.88 -18.19
C ARG A 79 4.56 -0.53 -19.59
N LYS A 80 3.79 -0.25 -20.64
CA LYS A 80 4.36 0.08 -21.96
C LYS A 80 5.70 -0.63 -22.07
N ASP A 81 5.72 -1.93 -22.33
CA ASP A 81 4.78 -2.71 -23.16
C ASP A 81 3.29 -2.82 -22.71
N ASP A 82 2.34 -2.43 -23.58
CA ASP A 82 0.84 -2.47 -23.43
C ASP A 82 0.26 -3.89 -23.09
N ALA A 83 -1.02 -4.23 -22.83
CA ALA A 83 -2.33 -3.58 -22.53
C ALA A 83 -3.00 -4.40 -21.34
N SER A 84 -4.31 -4.46 -21.00
CA SER A 84 -5.61 -3.87 -21.41
C SER A 84 -6.55 -3.72 -20.17
N ASP A 85 -7.83 -3.37 -20.34
CA ASP A 85 -8.66 -2.55 -19.44
C ASP A 85 -9.89 -3.23 -18.73
N ASN A 86 -10.23 -2.84 -17.47
CA ASN A 86 -11.61 -2.41 -17.05
C ASN A 86 -12.49 -3.23 -16.04
N ILE A 87 -13.62 -2.63 -15.59
CA ILE A 87 -14.63 -3.09 -14.60
C ILE A 87 -16.10 -2.71 -14.93
N PRO A 88 -16.42 -2.34 -16.16
CA PRO A 88 -16.86 -3.33 -17.16
C PRO A 88 -15.68 -4.19 -17.60
N LYS A 89 -15.78 -5.53 -17.51
CA LYS A 89 -14.67 -6.51 -17.59
C LYS A 89 -13.83 -6.74 -16.31
N ALA A 90 -14.43 -6.58 -15.11
CA ALA A 90 -13.83 -6.50 -13.74
C ALA A 90 -12.48 -7.17 -13.42
N ASP A 91 -12.19 -8.29 -14.04
CA ASP A 91 -10.97 -9.07 -13.88
C ASP A 91 -9.77 -8.38 -14.56
N GLU A 92 -9.99 -7.52 -15.56
CA GLU A 92 -8.96 -6.66 -16.13
C GLU A 92 -8.51 -5.55 -15.16
N ILE A 93 -9.36 -4.78 -14.45
CA ILE A 93 -8.85 -3.90 -13.35
C ILE A 93 -8.02 -4.70 -12.33
N ARG A 94 -8.48 -5.90 -11.96
CA ARG A 94 -7.73 -6.73 -11.00
C ARG A 94 -6.37 -7.14 -11.55
N THR A 95 -6.29 -7.34 -12.87
CA THR A 95 -5.06 -7.62 -13.60
C THR A 95 -4.18 -6.37 -13.70
N LEU A 96 -4.71 -5.19 -14.02
CA LEU A 96 -3.98 -3.90 -13.99
C LEU A 96 -3.27 -3.69 -12.66
N VAL A 97 -4.02 -3.77 -11.56
CA VAL A 97 -3.50 -3.55 -10.21
C VAL A 97 -2.47 -4.62 -9.82
N LYS A 98 -2.67 -5.87 -10.26
CA LYS A 98 -1.71 -6.96 -10.05
C LYS A 98 -0.44 -6.80 -10.88
N ASP A 99 -0.54 -6.41 -12.15
CA ASP A 99 0.59 -6.25 -13.05
C ASP A 99 1.47 -5.08 -12.62
N ILE A 100 0.86 -3.97 -12.18
CA ILE A 100 1.53 -2.84 -11.51
C ILE A 100 2.24 -3.35 -10.25
N TRP A 101 1.54 -4.05 -9.36
CA TRP A 101 2.11 -4.61 -8.13
C TRP A 101 3.31 -5.54 -8.38
N ASP A 102 3.16 -6.54 -9.25
CA ASP A 102 4.20 -7.52 -9.56
C ASP A 102 5.40 -6.85 -10.24
N THR A 103 5.17 -5.87 -11.12
CA THR A 103 6.21 -5.03 -11.75
C THR A 103 7.01 -4.25 -10.71
N ARG A 104 6.34 -3.60 -9.75
CA ARG A 104 6.99 -2.78 -8.72
C ARG A 104 7.72 -3.61 -7.67
N ILE A 105 7.15 -4.75 -7.28
CA ILE A 105 7.83 -5.75 -6.43
C ILE A 105 9.07 -6.33 -7.14
N ALA A 106 9.04 -6.55 -8.45
CA ALA A 106 10.21 -6.95 -9.22
C ALA A 106 11.30 -5.85 -9.23
N LYS A 107 10.92 -4.59 -9.51
CA LYS A 107 11.83 -3.42 -9.45
C LYS A 107 12.45 -3.27 -8.04
N LEU A 108 11.67 -3.47 -6.97
CA LEU A 108 12.13 -3.42 -5.57
C LEU A 108 13.13 -4.55 -5.24
N ARG A 109 12.89 -5.77 -5.73
CA ARG A 109 13.83 -6.90 -5.57
C ARG A 109 15.15 -6.62 -6.26
N LEU A 110 15.13 -6.24 -7.54
CA LEU A 110 16.34 -5.91 -8.32
C LEU A 110 17.14 -4.76 -7.68
N SER A 111 16.47 -3.76 -7.11
CA SER A 111 17.11 -2.69 -6.34
C SER A 111 17.80 -3.22 -5.08
N ALA A 112 17.15 -4.11 -4.31
CA ALA A 112 17.74 -4.73 -3.13
C ALA A 112 18.92 -5.67 -3.47
N ASP A 113 18.80 -6.47 -4.52
CA ASP A 113 19.86 -7.37 -5.00
C ASP A 113 21.09 -6.58 -5.46
N SER A 114 20.88 -5.45 -6.17
CA SER A 114 21.96 -4.51 -6.54
C SER A 114 22.63 -3.91 -5.31
N PHE A 115 21.84 -3.37 -4.37
CA PHE A 115 22.34 -2.76 -3.12
C PHE A 115 23.21 -3.73 -2.31
N ILE A 116 22.76 -4.98 -2.19
CA ILE A 116 23.49 -6.07 -1.52
C ILE A 116 24.78 -6.40 -2.27
N SER A 117 24.71 -6.58 -3.60
CA SER A 117 25.84 -7.00 -4.43
C SER A 117 26.95 -5.95 -4.50
N GLN A 118 26.57 -4.66 -4.54
CA GLN A 118 27.50 -3.52 -4.53
C GLN A 118 27.96 -3.13 -3.11
N GLN A 119 27.42 -3.78 -2.07
CA GLN A 119 27.68 -3.48 -0.65
C GLN A 119 27.47 -2.00 -0.28
N GLU A 120 26.42 -1.40 -0.83
CA GLU A 120 26.03 -0.03 -0.56
C GLU A 120 25.65 0.20 0.92
N ALA A 121 25.62 1.46 1.34
CA ALA A 121 25.29 1.86 2.71
C ALA A 121 24.01 2.70 2.84
N HIS A 122 23.49 3.23 1.73
CA HIS A 122 22.28 4.07 1.71
C HIS A 122 21.62 3.99 0.33
N ALA A 123 20.33 3.63 0.29
CA ALA A 123 19.49 3.69 -0.90
C ALA A 123 18.32 4.67 -0.69
N LYS A 124 17.98 5.45 -1.72
CA LYS A 124 16.78 6.29 -1.74
C LYS A 124 15.66 5.50 -2.43
N LEU A 125 14.56 5.27 -1.73
CA LEU A 125 13.39 4.54 -2.22
C LEU A 125 12.20 5.51 -2.35
N ASP A 126 11.99 6.01 -3.57
CA ASP A 126 10.89 6.92 -3.88
C ASP A 126 9.59 6.18 -4.20
N ASN A 127 8.45 6.80 -3.87
CA ASN A 127 7.10 6.39 -4.29
C ASN A 127 6.68 4.94 -3.94
N LEU A 128 7.33 4.28 -2.97
CA LEU A 128 6.89 2.99 -2.45
C LEU A 128 5.70 3.14 -1.48
N THR A 129 4.71 2.27 -1.63
CA THR A 129 3.56 2.19 -0.73
C THR A 129 3.90 1.41 0.55
N LEU A 130 3.10 1.62 1.60
CA LEU A 130 3.26 0.92 2.87
C LEU A 130 3.13 -0.61 2.72
N MET A 131 2.30 -1.10 1.80
CA MET A 131 2.11 -2.54 1.59
C MET A 131 3.35 -3.18 0.94
N GLU A 132 3.91 -2.59 -0.11
CA GLU A 132 5.12 -3.08 -0.79
C GLU A 132 6.31 -3.17 0.16
N ILE A 133 6.52 -2.13 0.98
CA ILE A 133 7.59 -2.11 1.97
C ILE A 133 7.34 -3.23 3.00
N ASN A 134 6.11 -3.39 3.51
CA ASN A 134 5.82 -4.45 4.49
C ASN A 134 6.03 -5.87 3.94
N THR A 135 5.82 -6.11 2.65
CA THR A 135 6.05 -7.42 2.01
C THR A 135 7.52 -7.86 2.05
N THR A 136 8.48 -6.92 2.05
CA THR A 136 9.92 -7.22 1.98
C THR A 136 10.72 -6.85 3.25
N ARG A 137 10.23 -5.88 4.04
CA ARG A 137 10.99 -5.22 5.13
C ARG A 137 11.67 -6.18 6.10
N ARG A 138 10.96 -7.19 6.62
CA ARG A 138 11.48 -8.12 7.63
C ARG A 138 12.74 -8.82 7.10
N PHE A 139 12.57 -9.64 6.05
CA PHE A 139 13.65 -10.40 5.44
C PHE A 139 14.83 -9.53 4.99
N LEU A 140 14.57 -8.39 4.34
CA LEU A 140 15.64 -7.52 3.84
C LEU A 140 16.45 -6.88 4.98
N LEU A 141 15.79 -6.28 5.97
CA LEU A 141 16.50 -5.63 7.09
C LEU A 141 17.24 -6.65 7.97
N ASP A 142 16.67 -7.83 8.21
CA ASP A 142 17.33 -8.89 8.98
C ASP A 142 18.58 -9.42 8.26
N SER A 143 18.51 -9.57 6.93
CA SER A 143 19.66 -9.94 6.09
C SER A 143 20.74 -8.86 6.08
N LEU A 144 20.38 -7.59 5.90
CA LEU A 144 21.31 -6.46 5.93
C LEU A 144 21.97 -6.30 7.31
N ASN A 145 21.24 -6.53 8.41
CA ASN A 145 21.80 -6.56 9.77
C ASN A 145 22.84 -7.68 9.95
N CYS A 146 22.65 -8.84 9.33
CA CYS A 146 23.62 -9.94 9.35
C CYS A 146 24.86 -9.62 8.51
N MET A 147 24.68 -9.07 7.30
CA MET A 147 25.77 -8.59 6.45
C MET A 147 26.59 -7.50 7.15
N TYR A 148 25.95 -6.54 7.81
CA TYR A 148 26.63 -5.47 8.56
C TYR A 148 27.53 -6.05 9.67
N LYS A 149 27.02 -7.00 10.46
CA LYS A 149 27.79 -7.69 11.51
C LYS A 149 29.01 -8.43 10.94
N LEU A 150 28.85 -9.14 9.81
CA LEU A 150 29.97 -9.81 9.14
C LEU A 150 31.01 -8.80 8.62
N ARG A 151 30.56 -7.69 8.00
CA ARG A 151 31.43 -6.62 7.48
C ARG A 151 32.21 -5.91 8.58
N SER A 152 31.58 -5.63 9.73
CA SER A 152 32.25 -5.02 10.89
C SER A 152 33.22 -5.98 11.56
N ASN A 153 32.91 -7.28 11.64
CA ASN A 153 33.81 -8.28 12.22
C ASN A 153 35.07 -8.53 11.36
N MET A 154 35.03 -8.23 10.06
CA MET A 154 36.18 -8.31 9.15
C MET A 154 37.07 -7.05 9.12
N GLN A 155 36.81 -6.04 9.96
CA GLN A 155 37.63 -4.82 10.09
C GLN A 155 38.56 -4.92 11.32
N PRO A 156 39.84 -5.30 11.17
CA PRO A 156 40.76 -5.45 12.30
C PRO A 156 41.28 -4.08 12.79
N GLY A 157 40.46 -3.28 13.48
CA GLY A 157 40.83 -1.89 13.76
C GLY A 157 39.97 -1.00 14.66
N SER A 158 39.29 -1.53 15.69
CA SER A 158 38.64 -0.66 16.71
C SER A 158 38.79 -1.11 18.18
N GLY A 159 39.56 -2.18 18.41
CA GLY A 159 39.73 -2.83 19.72
C GLY A 159 40.57 -2.09 20.77
N THR A 160 40.55 -0.75 20.83
CA THR A 160 40.98 0.00 22.04
C THR A 160 40.44 1.44 22.06
N ARG A 161 39.35 1.66 22.79
CA ARG A 161 39.25 2.80 23.71
C ARG A 161 39.03 2.23 25.10
N LYS A 162 40.08 2.24 25.93
CA LYS A 162 39.95 1.91 27.35
C LYS A 162 39.04 2.95 28.02
N ALA A 163 38.30 2.53 29.03
CA ALA A 163 37.66 3.46 29.95
C ALA A 163 38.73 4.36 30.60
N LEU A 164 38.39 5.63 30.79
CA LEU A 164 39.13 6.62 31.56
C LEU A 164 38.10 7.44 32.35
N ASP A 165 37.47 6.75 33.31
CA ASP A 165 36.74 7.40 34.41
C ASP A 165 37.77 7.78 35.50
N HIS A 166 38.04 9.09 35.63
CA HIS A 166 38.74 9.70 36.76
C HIS A 166 38.26 11.15 36.92
#